data_AF-A0A7C8ZFS2-F1
#
_entry.id   AF-A0A7C8ZFS2-F1
#
_cell.length_a   1.000
_cell.length_b   1.000
_cell.length_c   1.000
_cell.angle_alpha   90.00
_cell.angle_beta   90.00
_cell.angle_gamma   90.00
#
_symmetry.space_group_name_H-M   'P 1'
#
loop_
_entity.id
_entity.type
_entity.pdbx_description
1 polymer ?
#
loop_
_entity_poly.entity_id
_entity_poly.type
_entity_poly.pdbx_seq_one_letter_code
_entity_poly.pdbx_strand_id
1 'polypeptide(L)'
;ISPPSPTSPPPPSPPPPSPIAPTSPPSPSNGHRHGHHHRHRHGGDYQETPAEEECCRWLKEVDTKCVCDLLVYLPTFLAKPRHNYTVTVAQDCTVTYECPSRVIA
;
A
#
# COMPACT_ATOMS: atom_id res chain seq x y z
N ILE A 1 -34.50 13.08 -16.73
CA ILE A 1 -34.47 11.78 -16.01
C ILE A 1 -33.00 11.42 -15.89
N SER A 2 -32.42 11.58 -14.71
CA SER A 2 -31.01 11.22 -14.48
C SER A 2 -30.87 9.71 -14.37
N PRO A 3 -29.79 9.09 -14.89
CA PRO A 3 -29.57 7.67 -14.72
C PRO A 3 -29.34 7.34 -13.23
N PRO A 4 -29.77 6.16 -12.75
CA PRO A 4 -29.48 5.73 -11.39
C PRO A 4 -27.98 5.57 -11.21
N SER A 5 -27.47 6.03 -10.07
CA SER A 5 -26.06 5.88 -9.70
C SER A 5 -25.68 4.39 -9.59
N PRO A 6 -24.47 3.99 -10.01
CA PRO A 6 -24.01 2.62 -9.88
C PRO A 6 -23.91 2.24 -8.39
N THR A 7 -24.54 1.14 -8.02
CA THR A 7 -24.54 0.61 -6.66
C THR A 7 -23.15 0.06 -6.34
N SER A 8 -22.52 0.54 -5.26
CA SER A 8 -21.21 0.04 -4.83
C SER A 8 -21.30 -1.45 -4.42
N PRO A 9 -20.26 -2.26 -4.72
CA PRO A 9 -20.22 -3.64 -4.27
C PRO A 9 -20.07 -3.71 -2.74
N PRO A 10 -20.59 -4.79 -2.10
CA PRO A 10 -20.44 -5.00 -0.67
C PRO A 10 -18.96 -5.24 -0.30
N PRO A 11 -18.55 -4.89 0.93
CA PRO A 11 -17.21 -5.17 1.41
C PRO A 11 -16.93 -6.67 1.48
N PRO A 12 -15.65 -7.10 1.36
CA PRO A 12 -15.28 -8.50 1.51
C PRO A 12 -15.61 -9.02 2.90
N SER A 13 -16.02 -10.28 2.98
CA SER A 13 -16.33 -10.94 4.25
C SER A 13 -15.07 -11.15 5.10
N PRO A 14 -15.18 -11.07 6.44
CA PRO A 14 -14.05 -11.35 7.33
C PRO A 14 -13.61 -12.82 7.20
N PRO A 15 -12.31 -13.11 7.42
CA PRO A 15 -11.80 -14.48 7.39
C PRO A 15 -12.42 -15.33 8.52
N PRO A 16 -12.55 -16.66 8.31
CA PRO A 16 -13.09 -17.54 9.33
C PRO A 16 -12.18 -17.58 10.58
N PRO A 17 -12.77 -17.76 11.78
CA PRO A 17 -11.98 -17.94 13.00
C PRO A 17 -11.12 -19.20 12.93
N SER A 18 -9.88 -19.12 13.42
CA SER A 18 -8.96 -20.26 13.46
C SER A 18 -9.49 -21.39 14.35
N PRO A 19 -9.15 -22.67 14.07
CA PRO A 19 -9.57 -23.80 14.89
C PRO A 19 -9.00 -23.67 16.32
N ILE A 20 -9.88 -23.73 17.31
CA ILE A 20 -9.49 -23.83 18.72
C ILE A 20 -8.99 -25.25 18.95
N ALA A 21 -7.70 -25.40 19.24
CA ALA A 21 -7.12 -26.69 19.64
C ALA A 21 -7.77 -27.19 20.94
N PRO A 22 -7.97 -28.51 21.12
CA PRO A 22 -8.58 -29.05 22.33
C PRO A 22 -7.68 -28.81 23.54
N THR A 23 -8.20 -28.07 24.52
CA THR A 23 -7.57 -27.82 25.81
C THR A 23 -7.66 -29.07 26.68
N SER A 24 -6.51 -29.68 26.98
CA SER A 24 -6.38 -30.73 28.00
C SER A 24 -6.55 -30.12 29.42
N PRO A 25 -7.10 -30.85 30.41
CA PRO A 25 -7.29 -30.32 31.76
C PRO A 25 -5.95 -30.18 32.52
N PRO A 26 -5.74 -29.11 33.33
CA PRO A 26 -4.50 -28.89 34.07
C PRO A 26 -4.48 -29.61 35.43
N SER A 27 -3.36 -30.27 35.73
CA SER A 27 -2.97 -30.71 37.08
C SER A 27 -2.12 -29.63 37.76
N PRO A 28 -2.20 -29.41 39.09
CA PRO A 28 -1.43 -28.35 39.74
C PRO A 28 -0.12 -28.86 40.36
N SER A 29 1.01 -28.22 40.05
CA SER A 29 2.05 -27.89 41.05
C SER A 29 3.18 -27.01 40.47
N ASN A 30 3.49 -25.99 41.28
CA ASN A 30 4.48 -24.90 41.21
C ASN A 30 5.87 -25.13 40.56
N GLY A 31 6.26 -24.13 39.75
CA GLY A 31 7.55 -23.38 39.75
C GLY A 31 8.86 -24.13 39.39
N HIS A 32 9.78 -23.67 38.55
CA HIS A 32 10.00 -22.45 37.77
C HIS A 32 10.80 -22.85 36.51
N ARG A 33 10.43 -22.39 35.30
CA ARG A 33 11.19 -22.64 34.06
C ARG A 33 11.58 -21.32 33.40
N HIS A 34 12.88 -21.19 33.13
CA HIS A 34 13.46 -20.06 32.42
C HIS A 34 13.03 -20.04 30.95
N GLY A 35 12.76 -18.83 30.46
CA GLY A 35 11.94 -18.55 29.29
C GLY A 35 12.54 -18.97 27.95
N HIS A 36 11.71 -19.66 27.16
CA HIS A 36 11.90 -19.78 25.73
C HIS A 36 11.37 -18.51 25.05
N HIS A 37 12.28 -17.63 24.65
CA HIS A 37 11.94 -16.47 23.83
C HIS A 37 11.61 -16.92 22.40
N HIS A 38 10.35 -17.22 22.14
CA HIS A 38 9.83 -17.37 20.79
C HIS A 38 9.69 -15.97 20.17
N ARG A 39 10.69 -15.56 19.39
CA ARG A 39 10.57 -14.42 18.50
C ARG A 39 9.71 -14.83 17.31
N HIS A 40 8.41 -14.60 17.42
CA HIS A 40 7.51 -14.66 16.27
C HIS A 40 7.80 -13.46 15.35
N ARG A 41 8.64 -13.67 14.32
CA ARG A 41 8.74 -12.75 13.19
C ARG A 41 7.52 -12.96 12.31
N HIS A 42 6.46 -12.18 12.55
CA HIS A 42 5.39 -11.97 11.58
C HIS A 42 5.86 -10.92 10.56
N GLY A 43 6.78 -11.32 9.67
CA GLY A 43 6.97 -10.61 8.41
C GLY A 43 5.88 -11.10 7.47
N GLY A 44 4.76 -10.38 7.40
CA GLY A 44 3.66 -10.73 6.50
C GLY A 44 4.14 -10.64 5.07
N ASP A 45 4.00 -11.74 4.34
CA ASP A 45 4.20 -11.80 2.90
C ASP A 45 3.06 -10.99 2.27
N TYR A 46 3.35 -9.75 1.89
CA TYR A 46 2.40 -8.88 1.21
C TYR A 46 2.23 -9.41 -0.22
N GLN A 47 0.99 -9.74 -0.57
CA GLN A 47 0.63 -10.17 -1.92
C GLN A 47 -0.02 -8.98 -2.61
N GLU A 48 0.61 -8.50 -3.69
CA GLU A 48 0.11 -7.40 -4.52
C GLU A 48 -1.28 -7.79 -5.08
N THR A 49 -2.24 -6.88 -5.01
CA THR A 49 -3.57 -7.13 -5.59
C THR A 49 -3.52 -6.89 -7.10
N PRO A 50 -4.41 -7.52 -7.91
CA PRO A 50 -4.44 -7.27 -9.35
C PRO A 50 -4.61 -5.78 -9.73
N ALA A 51 -5.32 -5.01 -8.89
CA ALA A 51 -5.50 -3.58 -9.09
C ALA A 51 -4.20 -2.78 -8.86
N GLU A 52 -3.35 -3.22 -7.93
CA GLU A 52 -2.05 -2.62 -7.65
C GLU A 52 -1.07 -2.92 -8.79
N GLU A 53 -1.06 -4.16 -9.28
CA GLU A 53 -0.25 -4.58 -10.42
C GLU A 53 -0.59 -3.75 -11.66
N GLU A 54 -1.88 -3.58 -11.95
CA GLU A 54 -2.36 -2.76 -13.07
C GLU A 54 -2.00 -1.29 -12.89
N CYS A 55 -2.18 -0.73 -11.69
CA CYS A 55 -1.82 0.66 -11.38
C CYS A 55 -0.32 0.88 -11.58
N CYS A 56 0.50 -0.03 -11.07
CA CYS A 56 1.95 0.00 -11.20
C CYS A 56 2.40 -0.06 -12.66
N ARG A 57 1.79 -0.93 -13.47
CA ARG A 57 2.03 -1.02 -14.91
C ARG A 57 1.73 0.31 -15.60
N TRP A 58 0.56 0.90 -15.33
CA TRP A 58 0.18 2.18 -15.91
C TRP A 58 1.15 3.30 -15.51
N LEU A 59 1.56 3.38 -14.25
CA LEU A 59 2.55 4.37 -13.81
C LEU A 59 3.89 4.22 -14.55
N LYS A 60 4.37 3.00 -14.80
CA LYS A 60 5.61 2.78 -15.56
C LYS A 60 5.50 3.19 -17.04
N GLU A 61 4.30 3.21 -17.60
CA GLU A 61 4.06 3.60 -19.00
C GLU A 61 3.88 5.12 -19.19
N VAL A 62 3.55 5.87 -18.14
CA VAL A 62 3.37 7.33 -18.23
C VAL A 62 4.73 8.01 -18.46
N ASP A 63 4.77 8.90 -19.47
CA ASP A 63 5.99 9.65 -19.77
C ASP A 63 6.28 10.74 -18.72
N THR A 64 7.56 10.90 -18.39
CA THR A 64 8.03 11.92 -17.43
C THR A 64 7.60 13.33 -17.84
N LYS A 65 7.65 13.69 -19.13
CA LYS A 65 7.21 14.99 -19.63
C LYS A 65 5.74 15.26 -19.30
N CYS A 66 4.87 14.25 -19.42
CA CYS A 66 3.45 14.40 -19.13
C CYS A 66 3.23 14.72 -17.64
N VAL A 67 3.90 14.01 -16.74
CA VAL A 67 3.84 14.28 -15.30
C VAL A 67 4.38 15.66 -14.98
N CYS A 68 5.54 16.03 -15.53
CA CYS A 68 6.13 17.34 -15.26
C CYS A 68 5.28 18.51 -15.78
N ASP A 69 4.65 18.35 -16.95
CA ASP A 69 3.73 19.34 -17.52
C ASP A 69 2.41 19.43 -16.73
N LEU A 70 2.07 18.45 -15.88
CA LEU A 70 0.96 18.57 -14.93
C LEU A 70 1.38 19.32 -13.66
N LEU A 71 2.60 19.08 -13.17
CA LEU A 71 3.09 19.65 -11.92
C LEU A 71 3.32 21.17 -11.97
N VAL A 72 3.45 21.76 -13.17
CA VAL A 72 3.52 23.22 -13.36
C VAL A 72 2.20 23.94 -13.03
N TYR A 73 1.08 23.24 -12.95
CA TYR A 73 -0.21 23.82 -12.52
C TYR A 73 -0.38 23.84 -11.00
N LEU A 74 0.55 23.27 -10.25
CA LEU A 74 0.55 23.40 -8.80
C LEU A 74 0.72 24.86 -8.38
N PRO A 75 0.09 25.29 -7.28
CA PRO A 75 0.35 26.60 -6.70
C PRO A 75 1.86 26.86 -6.53
N THR A 76 2.29 28.11 -6.67
CA THR A 76 3.70 28.51 -6.70
C THR A 76 4.52 28.07 -5.48
N PHE A 77 3.89 27.89 -4.31
CA PHE A 77 4.56 27.40 -3.10
C PHE A 77 4.90 25.90 -3.14
N LEU A 78 4.29 25.12 -4.03
CA LEU A 78 4.58 23.70 -4.27
C LEU A 78 5.44 23.49 -5.52
N ALA A 79 5.51 24.48 -6.41
CA ALA A 79 6.33 24.43 -7.60
C ALA A 79 7.82 24.47 -7.23
N LYS A 80 8.52 23.35 -7.47
CA LYS A 80 9.98 23.24 -7.31
C LYS A 80 10.68 23.26 -8.67
N PRO A 81 11.77 24.02 -8.85
CA PRO A 81 12.51 24.06 -10.11
C PRO A 81 12.97 22.67 -10.55
N ARG A 82 13.79 21.96 -9.76
CA ARG A 82 14.15 20.56 -10.05
C ARG A 82 13.66 19.66 -8.94
N HIS A 83 12.90 18.63 -9.29
CA HIS A 83 12.34 17.72 -8.30
C HIS A 83 12.10 16.32 -8.87
N ASN A 84 12.17 15.35 -7.97
CA ASN A 84 11.77 13.98 -8.24
C ASN A 84 10.34 13.81 -7.72
N TYR A 85 9.41 13.49 -8.61
CA TYR A 85 8.05 13.11 -8.22
C TYR A 85 8.01 11.59 -8.08
N THR A 86 7.85 11.10 -6.85
CA THR A 86 7.84 9.66 -6.56
C THR A 86 6.43 9.22 -6.22
N VAL A 87 5.95 8.18 -6.90
CA VAL A 87 4.68 7.51 -6.61
C VAL A 87 5.00 6.10 -6.13
N THR A 88 4.47 5.76 -4.95
CA THR A 88 4.58 4.41 -4.38
C THR A 88 3.20 3.78 -4.37
N VAL A 89 3.07 2.65 -5.06
CA VAL A 89 1.90 1.77 -4.99
C VAL A 89 2.29 0.59 -4.12
N ALA A 90 1.48 0.32 -3.09
CA ALA A 90 1.74 -0.77 -2.15
C ALA A 90 3.16 -0.74 -1.55
N GLN A 91 3.81 -1.91 -1.43
CA GLN A 91 5.13 -2.06 -0.81
C GLN A 91 6.27 -2.26 -1.82
N ASP A 92 5.95 -2.61 -3.07
CA ASP A 92 6.88 -3.14 -4.06
C ASP A 92 6.99 -2.30 -5.34
N CYS A 93 6.02 -1.44 -5.63
CA CYS A 93 6.06 -0.57 -6.80
C CYS A 93 6.39 0.88 -6.45
N THR A 94 7.62 1.31 -6.74
CA THR A 94 8.03 2.71 -6.66
C THR A 94 8.46 3.22 -8.04
N VAL A 95 7.79 4.27 -8.51
CA VAL A 95 8.08 4.93 -9.79
C VAL A 95 8.51 6.37 -9.49
N THR A 96 9.64 6.78 -10.06
CA THR A 96 10.19 8.13 -9.88
C THR A 96 10.31 8.83 -11.22
N TYR A 97 9.72 10.02 -11.31
CA TYR A 97 9.81 10.91 -12.47
C TYR A 97 10.72 12.09 -12.14
N GLU A 98 11.76 12.28 -12.94
CA GLU A 98 12.72 13.36 -12.76
C GLU A 98 12.31 14.58 -13.58
N CYS A 99 11.82 15.62 -12.92
CA CYS A 99 11.34 16.82 -13.58
C CYS A 99 12.41 17.92 -13.63
N PRO A 100 12.76 18.45 -14.83
CA PRO A 100 13.63 19.60 -14.96
C PRO A 100 12.90 20.90 -14.58
N SER A 101 13.67 21.97 -14.36
CA SER A 101 13.16 23.33 -14.15
C SER A 101 12.24 23.77 -15.28
N ARG A 102 10.94 23.78 -14.98
CA ARG A 102 9.89 24.41 -15.79
C ARG A 102 9.15 25.37 -14.89
N VAL A 103 9.32 26.67 -15.15
CA VAL A 103 8.48 27.74 -14.59
C VAL A 103 7.63 28.27 -15.75
N ILE A 104 6.31 28.21 -15.60
CA ILE A 104 5.43 28.96 -16.50
C ILE A 104 5.41 30.38 -15.92
N ALA A 105 6.09 31.29 -16.62
CA ALA A 105 6.15 32.71 -16.28
C ALA A 105 4.91 33.44 -16.82
#